data_AF-A0A9P1C8D9-F1
#
_entry.id   AF-A0A9P1C8D9-F1
#
_cell.length_a   1.000
_cell.length_b   1.000
_cell.length_c   1.000
_cell.angle_alpha   90.00
_cell.angle_beta   90.00
_cell.angle_gamma   90.00
#
_symmetry.space_group_name_H-M   'P 1'
#
loop_
_entity.id
_entity.type
_entity.pdbx_description
1 polymer ?
#
loop_
_entity_poly.entity_id
_entity_poly.type
_entity_poly.pdbx_seq_one_letter_code
_entity_poly.pdbx_strand_id
1 'polypeptide(L)'
;MVTSGVMLDWDALCQTNYRKAFRSLSWVKGELPKSYIHIFLTTTDNGSDQLACRSHLNLEFSSNPGLDSQIFLGLSCMKHQYHLIAKSHLQLCDVYARKLRRAWKYFSALATLCHVWRGHLSKIHAIWYQQHQHDADFLKQVATNKMPPLAVAGRWASVDGVEDFFLATGAGNIAKLFADTFGEAPMTVTTKRKDGDGTGETSGDVLDELALDDSTYYKQKITKWVKNALHTVGDSSFWFMLFVAHKTRNPLLHFYRILCVNFKGVTDSGRMPVVELVSYRIDTIRQEYDVILQRFHEWTKQAKSFAKTNSESLCFDSGAAASGSEDITDASLFGLAAALLLHNAAAFDRRVARLFNRYLGCDWASKACDMCSYV
;
A
#
# COMPACT_ATOMS: atom_id res chain seq x y z
N MET A 1 -28.21 23.17 13.99
CA MET A 1 -27.76 22.13 14.95
C MET A 1 -26.29 22.38 15.24
N VAL A 2 -25.90 22.66 16.49
CA VAL A 2 -24.48 22.91 16.81
C VAL A 2 -23.84 21.56 17.14
N THR A 3 -23.01 21.05 16.23
CA THR A 3 -22.24 19.81 16.45
C THR A 3 -20.83 20.17 16.92
N SER A 4 -20.53 19.93 18.20
CA SER A 4 -19.17 19.96 18.73
C SER A 4 -18.65 18.52 18.80
N GLY A 5 -17.58 18.20 18.07
CA GLY A 5 -16.91 16.90 18.15
C GLY A 5 -15.67 16.99 19.02
N VAL A 6 -15.56 16.14 20.04
CA VAL A 6 -14.32 15.96 20.81
C VAL A 6 -13.75 14.59 20.44
N MET A 7 -12.56 14.59 19.83
CA MET A 7 -11.81 13.35 19.61
C MET A 7 -10.94 13.10 20.83
N LEU A 8 -11.21 12.02 21.56
CA LEU A 8 -10.44 11.65 22.74
C LEU A 8 -9.20 10.85 22.33
N ASP A 9 -8.08 11.17 22.98
CA ASP A 9 -6.86 10.36 22.88
C ASP A 9 -7.08 9.03 23.61
N TRP A 10 -6.90 7.93 22.88
CA TRP A 10 -7.18 6.59 23.36
C TRP A 10 -6.18 6.12 24.42
N ASP A 11 -4.91 6.53 24.30
CA ASP A 11 -3.88 6.12 25.26
C ASP A 11 -4.15 6.73 26.64
N ALA A 12 -4.77 7.91 26.69
CA ALA A 12 -5.25 8.52 27.93
C ALA A 12 -6.46 7.79 28.54
N LEU A 13 -7.36 7.27 27.69
CA LEU A 13 -8.57 6.54 28.10
C LEU A 13 -8.29 5.11 28.60
N CYS A 14 -7.29 4.42 28.05
CA CYS A 14 -6.92 3.08 28.50
C CYS A 14 -6.13 3.08 29.82
N GLN A 15 -5.38 4.14 30.10
CA GLN A 15 -4.58 4.25 31.35
C GLN A 15 -5.37 4.83 32.52
N THR A 16 -6.46 5.56 32.27
CA THR A 16 -7.34 6.10 33.32
C THR A 16 -8.66 5.34 33.38
N ASN A 17 -9.25 5.28 34.57
CA ASN A 17 -10.63 4.79 34.71
C ASN A 17 -11.53 5.65 33.82
N TYR A 18 -12.03 5.12 32.70
CA TYR A 18 -12.80 5.85 31.67
C TYR A 18 -13.91 6.75 32.25
N ARG A 19 -14.47 6.36 33.40
CA ARG A 19 -15.42 7.16 34.18
C ARG A 19 -14.87 8.53 34.61
N LYS A 20 -13.58 8.65 34.91
CA LYS A 20 -12.91 9.91 35.25
C LYS A 20 -12.73 10.81 34.02
N ALA A 21 -12.33 10.25 32.88
CA ALA A 21 -12.21 11.00 31.62
C ALA A 21 -13.57 11.55 31.18
N PHE A 22 -14.63 10.75 31.26
CA PHE A 22 -16.00 11.18 30.98
C PHE A 22 -16.52 12.26 31.94
N ARG A 23 -16.20 12.18 33.24
CA ARG A 23 -16.55 13.26 34.20
C ARG A 23 -15.79 14.56 33.94
N SER A 24 -14.59 14.50 33.38
CA SER A 24 -13.81 15.69 32.99
C SER A 24 -14.25 16.31 31.67
N LEU A 25 -15.10 15.64 30.89
CA LEU A 25 -15.67 16.15 29.63
C LEU A 25 -16.83 17.14 29.83
N SER A 26 -17.06 17.62 31.06
CA SER A 26 -17.95 18.74 31.36
C SER A 26 -17.37 20.08 30.84
N TRP A 27 -17.14 20.15 29.53
CA TRP A 27 -16.61 21.30 28.81
C TRP A 27 -17.73 22.02 28.09
N VAL A 28 -18.62 22.64 28.85
CA VAL A 28 -19.17 23.98 28.56
C VAL A 28 -19.64 24.49 29.92
N LYS A 29 -18.98 25.53 30.46
CA LYS A 29 -19.56 26.30 31.58
C LYS A 29 -20.69 27.15 31.01
N GLY A 30 -21.86 26.55 30.80
CA GLY A 30 -23.03 27.19 30.24
C GLY A 30 -24.16 26.17 30.06
N GLU A 31 -25.41 26.62 30.19
CA GLU A 31 -26.57 25.76 29.90
C GLU A 31 -26.57 25.44 28.40
N LEU A 32 -26.44 24.15 28.07
CA LEU A 32 -26.61 23.67 26.71
C LEU A 32 -28.10 23.81 26.32
N PRO A 33 -28.42 24.16 25.06
CA PRO A 33 -29.81 24.21 24.61
C PRO A 33 -30.53 22.88 24.85
N LYS A 34 -31.85 22.92 25.16
CA LYS A 34 -32.67 21.70 25.32
C LYS A 34 -32.68 20.80 24.08
N SER A 35 -32.34 21.33 22.91
CA SER A 35 -32.22 20.62 21.63
C SER A 35 -30.80 20.15 21.30
N TYR A 36 -29.87 20.22 22.26
CA TYR A 36 -28.50 19.78 22.06
C TYR A 36 -28.40 18.26 22.03
N ILE A 37 -27.69 17.73 21.02
CA ILE A 37 -27.32 16.32 20.91
C ILE A 37 -25.80 16.24 20.84
N HIS A 38 -25.18 15.47 21.73
CA HIS A 38 -23.75 15.19 21.69
C HIS A 38 -23.47 13.93 20.87
N ILE A 39 -22.47 13.94 19.99
CA ILE A 39 -22.08 12.74 19.23
C ILE A 39 -20.69 12.30 19.69
N PHE A 40 -20.60 11.14 20.34
CA PHE A 40 -19.36 10.48 20.70
C PHE A 40 -18.91 9.56 19.58
N LEU A 41 -17.77 9.86 18.98
CA LEU A 41 -17.15 9.02 17.96
C LEU A 41 -15.93 8.32 18.52
N THR A 42 -15.95 6.99 18.54
CA THR A 42 -14.79 6.18 18.93
C THR A 42 -14.32 5.37 17.73
N THR A 43 -13.09 5.62 17.30
CA THR A 43 -12.44 4.86 16.22
C THR A 43 -11.32 4.00 16.81
N THR A 44 -11.50 2.70 16.84
CA THR A 44 -10.48 1.76 17.33
C THR A 44 -10.24 0.64 16.34
N ASP A 45 -9.09 -0.05 16.43
CA ASP A 45 -8.81 -1.22 15.58
C ASP A 45 -9.87 -2.32 15.76
N ASN A 46 -9.86 -3.32 14.88
CA ASN A 46 -10.89 -4.38 14.89
C ASN A 46 -10.42 -5.65 15.64
N GLY A 47 -9.54 -5.50 16.63
CA GLY A 47 -9.15 -6.58 17.54
C GLY A 47 -10.25 -6.91 18.53
N SER A 48 -10.17 -8.09 19.15
CA SER A 48 -11.15 -8.58 20.14
C SER A 48 -11.35 -7.59 21.28
N ASP A 49 -10.27 -7.01 21.78
CA ASP A 49 -10.30 -6.16 22.97
C ASP A 49 -10.95 -4.81 22.66
N GLN A 50 -10.65 -4.25 21.48
CA GLN A 50 -11.27 -3.03 20.99
C GLN A 50 -12.76 -3.24 20.68
N LEU A 51 -13.14 -4.41 20.15
CA LEU A 51 -14.53 -4.79 19.93
C LEU A 51 -15.31 -4.92 21.24
N ALA A 52 -14.73 -5.59 22.24
CA ALA A 52 -15.31 -5.72 23.57
C ALA A 52 -15.49 -4.34 24.21
N CYS A 53 -14.47 -3.48 24.12
CA CYS A 53 -14.55 -2.12 24.64
C CYS A 53 -15.66 -1.28 23.96
N ARG A 54 -15.74 -1.31 22.62
CA ARG A 54 -16.84 -0.64 21.90
C ARG A 54 -18.21 -1.19 22.30
N SER A 55 -18.32 -2.48 22.57
CA SER A 55 -19.57 -3.12 23.02
C SER A 55 -19.96 -2.66 24.42
N HIS A 56 -18.98 -2.57 25.34
CA HIS A 56 -19.21 -2.01 26.68
C HIS A 56 -19.61 -0.54 26.64
N LEU A 57 -18.99 0.28 25.78
CA LEU A 57 -19.38 1.67 25.60
C LEU A 57 -20.80 1.78 25.04
N ASN A 58 -21.16 1.01 24.00
CA ASN A 58 -22.54 0.95 23.52
C ASN A 58 -23.55 0.59 24.63
N LEU A 59 -23.21 -0.39 25.48
CA LEU A 59 -24.07 -0.78 26.60
C LEU A 59 -24.21 0.34 27.64
N GLU A 60 -23.11 1.01 28.01
CA GLU A 60 -23.14 2.13 28.95
C GLU A 60 -24.00 3.29 28.42
N PHE A 61 -23.84 3.68 27.15
CA PHE A 61 -24.62 4.75 26.53
C PHE A 61 -26.11 4.41 26.39
N SER A 62 -26.44 3.13 26.15
CA SER A 62 -27.85 2.70 26.03
C SER A 62 -28.55 2.45 27.35
N SER A 63 -27.79 2.15 28.42
CA SER A 63 -28.37 1.77 29.73
C SER A 63 -28.39 2.91 30.75
N ASN A 64 -27.71 4.03 30.49
CA ASN A 64 -27.55 5.13 31.44
C ASN A 64 -28.45 6.33 31.06
N PRO A 65 -29.54 6.60 31.82
CA PRO A 65 -30.46 7.71 31.53
C PRO A 65 -29.81 9.10 31.51
N GLY A 66 -28.64 9.25 32.14
CA GLY A 66 -27.87 10.50 32.09
C GLY A 66 -27.25 10.80 30.73
N LEU A 67 -27.31 9.86 29.78
CA LEU A 67 -26.70 9.96 28.44
C LEU A 67 -27.75 10.00 27.32
N ASP A 68 -29.04 10.18 27.62
CA ASP A 68 -30.14 10.16 26.63
C ASP A 68 -29.98 11.23 25.52
N SER A 69 -29.28 12.33 25.79
CA SER A 69 -28.94 13.37 24.81
C SER A 69 -27.64 13.11 24.04
N GLN A 70 -27.09 11.89 24.14
CA GLN A 70 -25.80 11.53 23.57
C GLN A 70 -25.94 10.33 22.63
N ILE A 71 -25.35 10.44 21.44
CA ILE A 71 -25.27 9.37 20.45
C ILE A 71 -23.84 8.84 20.45
N PHE A 72 -23.68 7.53 20.66
CA PHE A 72 -22.39 6.86 20.56
C PHE A 72 -22.24 6.13 19.23
N LEU A 73 -21.13 6.39 18.53
CA LEU A 73 -20.74 5.78 17.27
C LEU A 73 -19.41 5.05 17.44
N GLY A 74 -19.49 3.72 17.55
CA GLY A 74 -18.33 2.83 17.62
C GLY A 74 -17.88 2.40 16.22
N LEU A 75 -16.88 3.07 15.65
CA LEU A 75 -16.36 2.76 14.33
C LEU A 75 -15.05 1.96 14.39
N SER A 76 -14.85 1.11 13.39
CA SER A 76 -13.54 0.53 13.11
C SER A 76 -12.58 1.60 12.59
N CYS A 77 -11.31 1.51 12.97
CA CYS A 77 -10.26 2.40 12.49
C CYS A 77 -10.17 2.34 10.96
N MET A 78 -10.41 3.47 10.32
CA MET A 78 -10.48 3.57 8.86
C MET A 78 -9.12 3.36 8.18
N LYS A 79 -8.04 3.82 8.80
CA LYS A 79 -6.67 3.53 8.36
C LYS A 79 -6.38 2.03 8.42
N HIS A 80 -6.83 1.37 9.49
CA HIS A 80 -6.70 -0.07 9.62
C HIS A 80 -7.54 -0.81 8.56
N GLN A 81 -8.76 -0.35 8.24
CA GLN A 81 -9.56 -0.95 7.16
C GLN A 81 -8.85 -0.84 5.80
N TYR A 82 -8.25 0.32 5.48
CA TYR A 82 -7.40 0.45 4.29
C TYR A 82 -6.31 -0.63 4.26
N HIS A 83 -5.56 -0.78 5.36
CA HIS A 83 -4.48 -1.76 5.44
C HIS A 83 -4.96 -3.21 5.31
N LEU A 84 -6.12 -3.55 5.86
CA LEU A 84 -6.72 -4.88 5.69
C LEU A 84 -7.11 -5.15 4.22
N ILE A 85 -7.70 -4.16 3.54
CA ILE A 85 -8.08 -4.27 2.13
C ILE A 85 -6.82 -4.43 1.28
N ALA A 86 -5.83 -3.54 1.44
CA ALA A 86 -4.57 -3.59 0.71
C ALA A 86 -3.83 -4.92 0.93
N LYS A 87 -3.75 -5.42 2.17
CA LYS A 87 -3.17 -6.75 2.46
C LYS A 87 -3.88 -7.86 1.69
N SER A 88 -5.21 -7.89 1.73
CA SER A 88 -6.00 -8.93 1.05
C SER A 88 -5.87 -8.85 -0.47
N HIS A 89 -5.72 -7.65 -1.03
CA HIS A 89 -5.43 -7.44 -2.44
C HIS A 89 -4.07 -8.00 -2.83
N LEU A 90 -3.01 -7.72 -2.05
CA LEU A 90 -1.66 -8.25 -2.32
C LEU A 90 -1.62 -9.79 -2.22
N GLN A 91 -2.38 -10.38 -1.29
CA GLN A 91 -2.54 -11.83 -1.22
C GLN A 91 -3.27 -12.39 -2.44
N LEU A 92 -4.26 -11.66 -2.99
CA LEU A 92 -4.94 -12.03 -4.22
C LEU A 92 -3.98 -11.99 -5.42
N CYS A 93 -3.07 -10.99 -5.49
CA CYS A 93 -1.99 -10.96 -6.47
C CYS A 93 -1.14 -12.24 -6.39
N ASP A 94 -0.77 -12.72 -5.20
CA ASP A 94 0.00 -13.97 -5.03
C ASP A 94 -0.78 -15.23 -5.46
N VAL A 95 -2.11 -15.24 -5.29
CA VAL A 95 -2.96 -16.32 -5.83
C VAL A 95 -2.90 -16.33 -7.35
N TYR A 96 -3.01 -15.15 -7.99
CA TYR A 96 -2.96 -15.05 -9.44
C TYR A 96 -1.56 -15.28 -10.01
N ALA A 97 -0.49 -14.86 -9.34
CA ALA A 97 0.89 -15.17 -9.72
C ALA A 97 1.09 -16.69 -9.81
N ARG A 98 0.60 -17.44 -8.81
CA ARG A 98 0.63 -18.91 -8.83
C ARG A 98 -0.24 -19.51 -9.93
N LYS A 99 -1.43 -18.97 -10.20
CA LYS A 99 -2.29 -19.42 -11.32
C LYS A 99 -1.62 -19.19 -12.68
N LEU A 100 -0.82 -18.14 -12.80
CA LEU A 100 0.03 -17.85 -13.96
C LEU A 100 1.36 -18.63 -13.94
N ARG A 101 1.49 -19.64 -13.06
CA ARG A 101 2.68 -20.48 -12.89
C ARG A 101 3.96 -19.68 -12.61
N ARG A 102 3.85 -18.53 -11.95
CA ARG A 102 4.99 -17.72 -11.54
C ARG A 102 5.47 -18.14 -10.15
N ALA A 103 6.79 -18.20 -9.97
CA ALA A 103 7.42 -18.60 -8.72
C ALA A 103 7.52 -17.44 -7.70
N TRP A 104 7.39 -16.19 -8.17
CA TRP A 104 7.49 -15.01 -7.32
C TRP A 104 6.16 -14.71 -6.60
N LYS A 105 6.26 -14.03 -5.45
CA LYS A 105 5.13 -13.39 -4.74
C LYS A 105 5.20 -11.89 -5.00
N TYR A 106 4.07 -11.26 -5.28
CA TYR A 106 3.97 -9.89 -5.77
C TYR A 106 4.64 -8.88 -4.82
N PHE A 107 4.27 -8.88 -3.53
CA PHE A 107 4.90 -7.97 -2.55
C PHE A 107 6.40 -8.25 -2.38
N SER A 108 6.79 -9.53 -2.35
CA SER A 108 8.20 -9.91 -2.19
C SER A 108 9.04 -9.50 -3.41
N ALA A 109 8.46 -9.59 -4.61
CA ALA A 109 9.09 -9.17 -5.85
C ALA A 109 9.33 -7.65 -5.83
N LEU A 110 8.31 -6.84 -5.52
CA LEU A 110 8.44 -5.40 -5.36
C LEU A 110 9.50 -5.01 -4.33
N ALA A 111 9.46 -5.62 -3.14
CA ALA A 111 10.45 -5.35 -2.10
C ALA A 111 11.87 -5.71 -2.54
N THR A 112 12.04 -6.86 -3.23
CA THR A 112 13.34 -7.27 -3.78
C THR A 112 13.86 -6.25 -4.79
N LEU A 113 13.01 -5.77 -5.71
CA LEU A 113 13.38 -4.73 -6.67
C LEU A 113 13.82 -3.44 -5.99
N CYS A 114 13.07 -2.96 -4.99
CA CYS A 114 13.46 -1.78 -4.21
C CYS A 114 14.81 -1.94 -3.51
N HIS A 115 15.03 -3.11 -2.88
CA HIS A 115 16.27 -3.38 -2.16
C HIS A 115 17.47 -3.51 -3.09
N VAL A 116 17.32 -4.22 -4.22
CA VAL A 116 18.36 -4.32 -5.24
C VAL A 116 18.67 -2.94 -5.83
N TRP A 117 17.65 -2.15 -6.16
CA TRP A 117 17.86 -0.79 -6.67
C TRP A 117 18.66 0.07 -5.70
N ARG A 118 18.22 0.12 -4.43
CA ARG A 118 18.85 0.97 -3.42
C ARG A 118 20.25 0.48 -3.02
N GLY A 119 20.46 -0.84 -2.97
CA GLY A 119 21.75 -1.44 -2.65
C GLY A 119 22.81 -1.23 -3.73
N HIS A 120 22.39 -0.98 -4.98
CA HIS A 120 23.27 -0.74 -6.12
C HIS A 120 23.08 0.64 -6.75
N LEU A 121 22.65 1.63 -5.95
CA LEU A 121 22.22 2.94 -6.44
C LEU A 121 23.27 3.63 -7.31
N SER A 122 24.53 3.68 -6.86
CA SER A 122 25.62 4.32 -7.60
C SER A 122 25.84 3.68 -8.97
N LYS A 123 25.79 2.34 -9.05
CA LYS A 123 25.95 1.60 -10.31
C LYS A 123 24.75 1.84 -11.23
N ILE A 124 23.54 1.74 -10.69
CA ILE A 124 22.31 1.98 -11.45
C ILE A 124 22.26 3.41 -11.98
N HIS A 125 22.62 4.42 -11.18
CA HIS A 125 22.66 5.81 -11.63
C HIS A 125 23.69 6.03 -12.75
N ALA A 126 24.87 5.39 -12.66
CA ALA A 126 25.88 5.49 -13.71
C ALA A 126 25.36 4.91 -15.04
N ILE A 127 24.75 3.73 -15.02
CA ILE A 127 24.15 3.12 -16.21
C ILE A 127 22.95 3.93 -16.72
N TRP A 128 22.07 4.40 -15.83
CA TRP A 128 20.93 5.24 -16.19
C TRP A 128 21.37 6.54 -16.89
N TYR A 129 22.40 7.20 -16.35
CA TYR A 129 22.98 8.39 -16.97
C TYR A 129 23.53 8.06 -18.36
N GLN A 130 24.29 6.97 -18.53
CA GLN A 130 24.78 6.54 -19.84
C GLN A 130 23.66 6.28 -20.86
N GLN A 131 22.55 5.67 -20.41
CA GLN A 131 21.41 5.35 -21.27
C GLN A 131 20.61 6.58 -21.70
N HIS A 132 20.47 7.58 -20.83
CA HIS A 132 19.48 8.65 -20.98
C HIS A 132 20.06 10.07 -20.98
N GLN A 133 21.37 10.28 -20.84
CA GLN A 133 21.98 11.64 -20.83
C GLN A 133 21.69 12.47 -22.08
N HIS A 134 21.33 11.82 -23.19
CA HIS A 134 20.99 12.48 -24.46
C HIS A 134 19.49 12.80 -24.58
N ASP A 135 18.65 12.34 -23.66
CA ASP A 135 17.22 12.63 -23.65
C ASP A 135 16.96 14.07 -23.21
N ALA A 136 16.18 14.83 -23.99
CA ALA A 136 15.83 16.22 -23.65
C ALA A 136 15.14 16.35 -22.27
N ASP A 137 14.44 15.31 -21.83
CA ASP A 137 13.71 15.25 -20.56
C ASP A 137 14.43 14.44 -19.46
N PHE A 138 15.73 14.14 -19.61
CA PHE A 138 16.50 13.34 -18.66
C PHE A 138 16.28 13.76 -17.19
N LEU A 139 16.35 15.06 -16.89
CA LEU A 139 16.18 15.60 -15.54
C LEU A 139 14.73 15.50 -15.02
N LYS A 140 13.73 15.31 -15.89
CA LYS A 140 12.33 15.13 -15.47
C LYS A 140 12.02 13.66 -15.16
N GLN A 141 12.84 12.73 -15.63
CA GLN A 141 12.63 11.32 -15.38
C GLN A 141 12.78 11.00 -13.89
N VAL A 142 11.82 10.26 -13.33
CA VAL A 142 11.74 10.01 -11.88
C VAL A 142 12.98 9.29 -11.36
N ALA A 143 13.51 8.33 -12.12
CA ALA A 143 14.69 7.56 -11.75
C ALA A 143 16.00 8.37 -11.73
N THR A 144 16.04 9.55 -12.35
CA THR A 144 17.22 10.44 -12.32
C THR A 144 17.43 11.06 -10.94
N ASN A 145 16.33 11.44 -10.26
CA ASN A 145 16.39 12.25 -9.04
C ASN A 145 15.86 11.55 -7.80
N LYS A 146 15.16 10.42 -7.95
CA LYS A 146 14.49 9.74 -6.86
C LYS A 146 14.90 8.28 -6.80
N MET A 147 14.95 7.78 -5.58
CA MET A 147 15.03 6.35 -5.31
C MET A 147 13.62 5.78 -5.15
N PRO A 148 13.40 4.50 -5.50
CA PRO A 148 12.15 3.85 -5.13
C PRO A 148 12.01 3.88 -3.59
N PRO A 149 10.80 4.16 -3.07
CA PRO A 149 10.54 4.00 -1.64
C PRO A 149 10.68 2.52 -1.24
N LEU A 150 10.73 2.25 0.07
CA LEU A 150 10.77 0.88 0.56
C LEU A 150 9.34 0.35 0.71
N ALA A 151 9.08 -0.83 0.15
CA ALA A 151 7.86 -1.58 0.43
C ALA A 151 7.95 -2.19 1.85
N VAL A 152 7.18 -1.67 2.80
CA VAL A 152 7.21 -2.08 4.20
C VAL A 152 5.98 -2.91 4.55
N ALA A 153 6.19 -4.14 4.99
CA ALA A 153 5.11 -5.03 5.42
C ALA A 153 4.33 -4.40 6.60
N GLY A 154 2.99 -4.49 6.55
CA GLY A 154 2.12 -3.85 7.54
C GLY A 154 1.90 -2.35 7.32
N ARG A 155 2.70 -1.68 6.48
CA ARG A 155 2.50 -0.28 6.06
C ARG A 155 2.19 -0.24 4.56
N TRP A 156 1.05 -0.81 4.18
CA TRP A 156 0.75 -1.12 2.78
C TRP A 156 0.65 0.10 1.84
N ALA A 157 0.43 1.31 2.37
CA ALA A 157 0.49 2.54 1.56
C ALA A 157 1.88 2.81 0.96
N SER A 158 2.94 2.23 1.54
CA SER A 158 4.29 2.29 0.95
C SER A 158 4.39 1.55 -0.37
N VAL A 159 3.56 0.52 -0.60
CA VAL A 159 3.54 -0.26 -1.84
C VAL A 159 3.09 0.61 -3.01
N ASP A 160 2.09 1.46 -2.80
CA ASP A 160 1.57 2.32 -3.88
C ASP A 160 2.63 3.32 -4.36
N GLY A 161 3.46 3.86 -3.44
CA GLY A 161 4.59 4.71 -3.82
C GLY A 161 5.70 3.97 -4.58
N VAL A 162 5.87 2.67 -4.34
CA VAL A 162 6.80 1.82 -5.10
C VAL A 162 6.26 1.58 -6.51
N GLU A 163 4.98 1.28 -6.62
CA GLU A 163 4.31 1.10 -7.92
C GLU A 163 4.31 2.38 -8.74
N ASP A 164 4.00 3.53 -8.13
CA ASP A 164 4.09 4.87 -8.76
C ASP A 164 5.48 5.09 -9.36
N PHE A 165 6.53 4.77 -8.60
CA PHE A 165 7.90 4.91 -9.06
C PHE A 165 8.16 4.03 -10.29
N PHE A 166 7.87 2.73 -10.23
CA PHE A 166 8.17 1.83 -11.33
C PHE A 166 7.29 2.06 -12.57
N LEU A 167 6.02 2.45 -12.39
CA LEU A 167 5.15 2.83 -13.50
C LEU A 167 5.66 4.10 -14.20
N ALA A 168 6.11 5.10 -13.43
CA ALA A 168 6.63 6.34 -13.97
C ALA A 168 7.98 6.15 -14.68
N THR A 169 8.83 5.22 -14.22
CA THR A 169 10.10 4.89 -14.90
C THR A 169 9.86 4.08 -16.18
N GLY A 170 8.83 3.22 -16.19
CA GLY A 170 8.46 2.40 -17.33
C GLY A 170 9.13 1.02 -17.36
N ALA A 171 8.35 -0.01 -17.71
CA ALA A 171 8.78 -1.41 -17.66
C ALA A 171 10.06 -1.68 -18.49
N GLY A 172 10.07 -1.28 -19.77
CA GLY A 172 11.20 -1.51 -20.67
C GLY A 172 12.49 -0.83 -20.21
N ASN A 173 12.39 0.41 -19.73
CA ASN A 173 13.54 1.15 -19.19
C ASN A 173 14.13 0.43 -17.97
N ILE A 174 13.28 -0.01 -17.03
CA ILE A 174 13.74 -0.72 -15.83
C ILE A 174 14.40 -2.04 -16.22
N ALA A 175 13.79 -2.81 -17.11
CA ALA A 175 14.32 -4.12 -17.46
C ALA A 175 15.64 -4.02 -18.22
N LYS A 176 15.76 -3.08 -19.18
CA LYS A 176 17.03 -2.74 -19.84
C LYS A 176 18.08 -2.28 -18.82
N LEU A 177 17.72 -1.35 -17.91
CA LEU A 177 18.62 -0.88 -16.86
C LEU A 177 19.14 -2.02 -15.99
N PHE A 178 18.29 -2.95 -15.57
CA PHE A 178 18.70 -4.11 -14.78
C PHE A 178 19.56 -5.08 -15.60
N ALA A 179 19.22 -5.31 -16.86
CA ALA A 179 20.00 -6.13 -17.78
C ALA A 179 21.42 -5.55 -17.97
N ASP A 180 21.55 -4.27 -18.28
CA ASP A 180 22.85 -3.62 -18.49
C ASP A 180 23.64 -3.53 -17.16
N THR A 181 22.94 -3.38 -16.03
CA THR A 181 23.60 -3.31 -14.72
C THR A 181 24.08 -4.68 -14.22
N PHE A 182 23.36 -5.77 -14.52
CA PHE A 182 23.57 -7.06 -13.85
C PHE A 182 23.68 -8.29 -14.78
N GLY A 183 23.39 -8.14 -16.08
CA GLY A 183 23.26 -9.24 -17.04
C GLY A 183 24.58 -9.79 -17.56
N GLU A 184 25.61 -8.96 -17.73
CA GLU A 184 26.87 -9.37 -18.37
C GLU A 184 27.95 -9.89 -17.41
N ALA A 185 27.77 -9.72 -16.10
CA ALA A 185 28.79 -10.18 -15.16
C ALA A 185 28.62 -11.69 -14.93
N PRO A 186 29.54 -12.57 -15.41
CA PRO A 186 29.61 -13.90 -14.87
C PRO A 186 29.89 -13.72 -13.37
N MET A 187 28.88 -13.94 -12.54
CA MET A 187 29.03 -14.04 -11.09
C MET A 187 29.77 -15.33 -10.71
N THR A 188 30.78 -15.72 -11.50
CA THR A 188 31.91 -16.50 -11.02
C THR A 188 32.62 -15.61 -10.02
N VAL A 189 32.17 -15.70 -8.77
CA VAL A 189 33.00 -15.43 -7.62
C VAL A 189 34.18 -16.39 -7.78
N THR A 190 35.23 -15.96 -8.48
CA THR A 190 36.52 -16.62 -8.43
C THR A 190 37.00 -16.39 -7.01
N THR A 191 36.57 -17.26 -6.10
CA THR A 191 37.29 -17.57 -4.88
C THR A 191 38.68 -17.96 -5.35
N LYS A 192 39.57 -16.98 -5.45
CA LYS A 192 41.00 -17.18 -5.46
C LYS A 192 41.29 -17.82 -4.11
N ARG A 193 41.12 -19.15 -4.03
CA ARG A 193 41.71 -19.95 -2.97
C ARG A 193 43.19 -19.63 -3.07
N LYS A 194 43.67 -18.86 -2.11
CA LYS A 194 45.09 -18.64 -1.92
C LYS A 194 45.60 -19.99 -1.41
N ASP A 195 45.85 -20.91 -2.33
CA ASP A 195 46.59 -22.15 -2.09
C ASP A 195 48.03 -21.72 -1.82
N GLY A 196 48.25 -21.20 -0.61
CA GLY A 196 49.53 -20.80 -0.07
C GLY A 196 49.98 -21.84 0.92
N ASP A 197 50.75 -22.80 0.42
CA ASP A 197 51.71 -23.59 1.16
C ASP A 197 52.62 -22.62 1.94
N GLY A 198 52.55 -22.65 3.27
CA GLY A 198 53.18 -21.62 4.11
C GLY A 198 52.98 -21.83 5.60
N THR A 199 53.74 -22.77 6.15
CA THR A 199 54.06 -22.88 7.58
C THR A 199 54.49 -21.54 8.19
N GLY A 200 53.74 -21.00 9.15
CA GLY A 200 54.21 -19.84 9.92
C GLY A 200 53.16 -19.18 10.82
N GLU A 201 53.22 -19.51 12.11
CA GLU A 201 52.77 -18.75 13.29
C GLU A 201 51.32 -18.21 13.34
N THR A 202 50.50 -18.98 14.05
CA THR A 202 49.19 -18.65 14.61
C THR A 202 49.31 -17.59 15.71
N SER A 203 48.87 -16.35 15.46
CA SER A 203 48.58 -15.40 16.53
C SER A 203 47.66 -14.27 16.05
N GLY A 204 46.36 -14.37 16.34
CA GLY A 204 45.54 -13.20 16.64
C GLY A 204 44.36 -12.83 15.72
N ASP A 205 44.03 -13.60 14.69
CA ASP A 205 43.06 -13.17 13.65
C ASP A 205 41.73 -13.95 13.61
N VAL A 206 41.28 -14.47 14.76
CA VAL A 206 40.00 -15.22 14.86
C VAL A 206 38.77 -14.29 14.75
N LEU A 207 38.95 -12.97 14.93
CA LEU A 207 37.87 -11.98 14.82
C LEU A 207 37.53 -11.62 13.36
N ASP A 208 38.45 -11.79 12.40
CA ASP A 208 38.17 -11.54 10.98
C ASP A 208 37.51 -12.74 10.26
N GLU A 209 37.65 -13.96 10.76
CA GLU A 209 36.99 -15.15 10.17
C GLU A 209 35.45 -15.05 10.24
N LEU A 210 34.91 -14.60 11.38
CA LEU A 210 33.47 -14.35 11.53
C LEU A 210 32.97 -13.26 10.58
N ALA A 211 33.78 -12.23 10.33
CA ALA A 211 33.45 -11.16 9.38
C ALA A 211 33.49 -11.64 7.92
N LEU A 212 34.37 -12.59 7.58
CA LEU A 212 34.46 -13.19 6.25
C LEU A 212 33.28 -14.09 5.93
N ASP A 213 32.80 -14.87 6.90
CA ASP A 213 31.62 -15.72 6.75
C ASP A 213 30.34 -14.88 6.55
N ASP A 214 30.16 -13.85 7.38
CA ASP A 214 29.03 -12.91 7.24
C ASP A 214 29.06 -12.16 5.91
N SER A 215 30.25 -11.73 5.46
CA SER A 215 30.44 -11.09 4.16
C SER A 215 30.11 -12.03 3.00
N THR A 216 30.52 -13.29 3.09
CA THR A 216 30.25 -14.31 2.08
C THR A 216 28.76 -14.66 2.02
N TYR A 217 28.13 -14.85 3.18
CA TYR A 217 26.69 -15.08 3.28
C TYR A 217 25.88 -13.90 2.73
N TYR A 218 26.28 -12.68 3.06
CA TYR A 218 25.66 -11.46 2.53
C TYR A 218 25.79 -11.35 1.00
N LYS A 219 26.97 -11.64 0.45
CA LYS A 219 27.20 -11.68 -1.02
C LYS A 219 26.30 -12.70 -1.70
N GLN A 220 26.22 -13.93 -1.17
CA GLN A 220 25.33 -14.97 -1.71
C GLN A 220 23.86 -14.52 -1.71
N LYS A 221 23.42 -13.87 -0.62
CA LYS A 221 22.06 -13.34 -0.47
C LYS A 221 21.78 -12.23 -1.49
N ILE A 222 22.70 -11.29 -1.69
CA ILE A 222 22.57 -10.25 -2.73
C ILE A 222 22.51 -10.87 -4.11
N THR A 223 23.42 -11.79 -4.44
CA THR A 223 23.43 -12.47 -5.75
C THR A 223 22.08 -13.15 -6.02
N LYS A 224 21.50 -13.81 -5.02
CA LYS A 224 20.16 -14.39 -5.12
C LYS A 224 19.09 -13.33 -5.37
N TRP A 225 19.14 -12.20 -4.67
CA TRP A 225 18.19 -11.10 -4.85
C TRP A 225 18.29 -10.45 -6.22
N VAL A 226 19.51 -10.21 -6.72
CA VAL A 226 19.77 -9.67 -8.07
C VAL A 226 19.23 -10.62 -9.14
N LYS A 227 19.48 -11.94 -9.02
CA LYS A 227 18.93 -12.94 -9.95
C LYS A 227 17.40 -12.95 -9.93
N ASN A 228 16.79 -12.92 -8.75
CA ASN A 228 15.33 -12.85 -8.63
C ASN A 228 14.76 -11.55 -9.20
N ALA A 229 15.45 -10.42 -9.01
CA ALA A 229 15.07 -9.14 -9.57
C ALA A 229 15.12 -9.17 -11.11
N LEU A 230 16.21 -9.67 -11.70
CA LEU A 230 16.35 -9.85 -13.16
C LEU A 230 15.23 -10.71 -13.74
N HIS A 231 14.93 -11.85 -13.10
CA HIS A 231 13.81 -12.69 -13.53
C HIS A 231 12.46 -11.98 -13.41
N THR A 232 12.27 -11.17 -12.36
CA THR A 232 11.02 -10.43 -12.14
C THR A 232 10.83 -9.33 -13.18
N VAL A 233 11.86 -8.51 -13.44
CA VAL A 233 11.78 -7.43 -14.44
C VAL A 233 11.67 -7.96 -15.87
N GLY A 234 12.16 -9.17 -16.15
CA GLY A 234 11.96 -9.83 -17.44
C GLY A 234 10.54 -10.38 -17.66
N ASP A 235 9.74 -10.53 -16.60
CA ASP A 235 8.42 -11.16 -16.67
C ASP A 235 7.31 -10.15 -17.02
N SER A 236 6.73 -10.27 -18.22
CA SER A 236 5.60 -9.44 -18.67
C SER A 236 4.37 -9.56 -17.75
N SER A 237 4.18 -10.71 -17.11
CA SER A 237 3.05 -10.92 -16.18
C SER A 237 3.20 -10.11 -14.91
N PHE A 238 4.44 -9.88 -14.46
CA PHE A 238 4.72 -9.01 -13.33
C PHE A 238 4.33 -7.57 -13.65
N TRP A 239 4.74 -7.05 -14.81
CA TRP A 239 4.40 -5.68 -15.23
C TRP A 239 2.91 -5.46 -15.44
N PHE A 240 2.22 -6.46 -16.03
CA PHE A 240 0.77 -6.42 -16.13
C PHE A 240 0.14 -6.36 -14.74
N MET A 241 0.51 -7.28 -13.85
CA MET A 241 -0.01 -7.30 -12.48
C MET A 241 0.27 -6.00 -11.72
N LEU A 242 1.46 -5.42 -11.90
CA LEU A 242 1.86 -4.16 -11.28
C LEU A 242 0.94 -3.01 -11.70
N PHE A 243 0.72 -2.86 -13.01
CA PHE A 243 -0.18 -1.84 -13.55
C PHE A 243 -1.62 -2.02 -13.03
N VAL A 244 -2.15 -3.24 -13.11
CA VAL A 244 -3.52 -3.55 -12.69
C VAL A 244 -3.69 -3.34 -11.18
N ALA A 245 -2.76 -3.84 -10.38
CA ALA A 245 -2.80 -3.73 -8.92
C ALA A 245 -2.82 -2.26 -8.49
N HIS A 246 -1.94 -1.45 -9.06
CA HIS A 246 -1.90 -0.01 -8.82
C HIS A 246 -3.20 0.68 -9.23
N LYS A 247 -3.66 0.46 -10.47
CA LYS A 247 -4.85 1.10 -11.03
C LYS A 247 -6.10 0.81 -10.21
N THR A 248 -6.29 -0.45 -9.83
CA THR A 248 -7.48 -0.90 -9.09
C THR A 248 -7.44 -0.53 -7.60
N ARG A 249 -6.27 -0.23 -7.03
CA ARG A 249 -6.15 0.30 -5.65
C ARG A 249 -6.19 1.82 -5.58
N ASN A 250 -6.14 2.54 -6.69
CA ASN A 250 -6.09 4.00 -6.68
C ASN A 250 -7.24 4.68 -5.89
N PRO A 251 -8.53 4.26 -6.02
CA PRO A 251 -9.60 4.85 -5.21
C PRO A 251 -9.43 4.60 -3.70
N LEU A 252 -8.90 3.41 -3.35
CA LEU A 252 -8.58 3.05 -1.98
C LEU A 252 -7.41 3.89 -1.42
N LEU A 253 -6.45 4.24 -2.27
CA LEU A 253 -5.37 5.16 -1.90
C LEU A 253 -5.88 6.59 -1.70
N HIS A 254 -6.82 7.05 -2.54
CA HIS A 254 -7.48 8.34 -2.36
C HIS A 254 -8.19 8.40 -1.00
N PHE A 255 -8.94 7.36 -0.64
CA PHE A 255 -9.51 7.20 0.70
C PHE A 255 -8.46 7.33 1.82
N TYR A 256 -7.33 6.63 1.71
CA TYR A 256 -6.27 6.70 2.72
C TYR A 256 -5.62 8.09 2.82
N ARG A 257 -5.41 8.77 1.69
CA ARG A 257 -4.83 10.11 1.65
C ARG A 257 -5.70 11.12 2.41
N ILE A 258 -7.03 11.05 2.27
CA ILE A 258 -7.98 11.88 3.03
C ILE A 258 -7.75 11.69 4.55
N LEU A 259 -7.55 10.45 5.01
CA LEU A 259 -7.32 10.13 6.42
C LEU A 259 -5.93 10.56 6.94
N CYS A 260 -5.00 10.85 6.04
CA CYS A 260 -3.61 11.18 6.36
C CYS A 260 -3.29 12.68 6.28
N VAL A 261 -4.23 13.52 5.87
CA VAL A 261 -4.05 14.97 5.91
C VAL A 261 -3.80 15.40 7.37
N ASN A 262 -2.59 15.93 7.62
CA ASN A 262 -2.19 16.40 8.94
C ASN A 262 -2.78 17.80 9.20
N PHE A 263 -3.60 17.93 10.25
CA PHE A 263 -4.23 19.19 10.67
C PHE A 263 -3.28 20.08 11.47
N LYS A 264 -2.02 20.17 11.06
CA LYS A 264 -1.03 21.01 11.76
C LYS A 264 -1.29 22.52 11.61
N GLY A 265 -2.29 22.91 10.84
CA GLY A 265 -2.93 24.21 10.92
C GLY A 265 -4.41 23.97 10.69
N VAL A 266 -5.26 24.52 11.57
CA VAL A 266 -6.71 24.57 11.39
C VAL A 266 -6.97 25.02 9.95
N THR A 267 -7.49 24.13 9.11
CA THR A 267 -8.01 24.55 7.80
C THR A 267 -9.03 25.65 8.08
N ASP A 268 -9.09 26.70 7.26
CA ASP A 268 -10.10 27.77 7.42
C ASP A 268 -11.54 27.23 7.52
N SER A 269 -11.78 25.99 7.05
CA SER A 269 -13.04 25.28 7.18
C SER A 269 -13.33 24.64 8.55
N GLY A 270 -12.32 24.40 9.40
CA GLY A 270 -12.45 23.75 10.72
C GLY A 270 -13.02 22.32 10.72
N ARG A 271 -13.25 21.70 9.55
CA ARG A 271 -13.92 20.39 9.45
C ARG A 271 -12.95 19.24 9.67
N MET A 272 -13.36 18.27 10.49
CA MET A 272 -12.59 17.04 10.71
C MET A 272 -12.61 16.14 9.46
N PRO A 273 -11.52 15.43 9.10
CA PRO A 273 -11.45 14.55 7.94
C PRO A 273 -12.51 13.48 7.90
N VAL A 274 -12.85 12.93 9.06
CA VAL A 274 -13.87 11.89 9.15
C VAL A 274 -15.24 12.47 8.80
N VAL A 275 -15.52 13.72 9.15
CA VAL A 275 -16.75 14.40 8.77
C VAL A 275 -16.75 14.68 7.28
N GLU A 276 -15.66 15.21 6.73
CA GLU A 276 -15.55 15.42 5.28
C GLU A 276 -15.72 14.10 4.49
N LEU A 277 -15.04 13.05 4.96
CA LEU A 277 -15.09 11.73 4.36
C LEU A 277 -16.53 11.22 4.31
N VAL A 278 -17.22 11.21 5.46
CA VAL A 278 -18.57 10.65 5.60
C VAL A 278 -19.60 11.47 4.87
N SER A 279 -19.51 12.80 4.94
CA SER A 279 -20.51 13.68 4.36
C SER A 279 -20.38 13.83 2.85
N TYR A 280 -19.16 13.72 2.29
CA TYR A 280 -18.94 14.12 0.90
C TYR A 280 -18.08 13.15 0.08
N ARG A 281 -17.11 12.44 0.68
CA ARG A 281 -16.08 11.74 -0.11
C ARG A 281 -16.35 10.26 -0.32
N ILE A 282 -17.15 9.59 0.52
CA ILE A 282 -17.43 8.14 0.35
C ILE A 282 -18.04 7.86 -1.01
N ASP A 283 -19.03 8.65 -1.43
CA ASP A 283 -19.69 8.46 -2.72
C ASP A 283 -18.76 8.81 -3.88
N THR A 284 -17.90 9.82 -3.73
CA THR A 284 -16.84 10.11 -4.71
C THR A 284 -15.93 8.91 -4.91
N ILE A 285 -15.47 8.28 -3.83
CA ILE A 285 -14.59 7.09 -3.92
C ILE A 285 -15.32 5.90 -4.55
N ARG A 286 -16.63 5.72 -4.30
CA ARG A 286 -17.44 4.70 -4.97
C ARG A 286 -17.56 4.97 -6.47
N GLN A 287 -17.85 6.21 -6.85
CA GLN A 287 -17.93 6.63 -8.24
C GLN A 287 -16.60 6.43 -8.98
N GLU A 288 -15.46 6.60 -8.31
CA GLU A 288 -14.15 6.29 -8.89
C GLU A 288 -14.02 4.81 -9.28
N TYR A 289 -14.55 3.88 -8.46
CA TYR A 289 -14.62 2.47 -8.85
C TYR A 289 -15.53 2.24 -10.06
N ASP A 290 -16.68 2.91 -10.12
CA ASP A 290 -17.59 2.82 -11.25
C ASP A 290 -16.94 3.32 -12.54
N VAL A 291 -16.20 4.44 -12.48
CA VAL A 291 -15.43 4.96 -13.61
C VAL A 291 -14.36 3.98 -14.08
N ILE A 292 -13.65 3.33 -13.15
CA ILE A 292 -12.66 2.30 -13.49
C ILE A 292 -13.35 1.09 -14.15
N LEU A 293 -14.53 0.70 -13.67
CA LEU A 293 -15.32 -0.40 -14.22
C LEU A 293 -15.86 -0.08 -15.62
N GLN A 294 -16.38 1.13 -15.84
CA GLN A 294 -16.87 1.58 -17.16
C GLN A 294 -15.74 1.56 -18.21
N ARG A 295 -14.51 1.87 -17.79
CA ARG A 295 -13.33 1.90 -18.66
C ARG A 295 -12.51 0.61 -18.63
N PHE A 296 -13.07 -0.48 -18.10
CA PHE A 296 -12.36 -1.73 -17.83
C PHE A 296 -11.54 -2.24 -19.02
N HIS A 297 -12.17 -2.29 -20.19
CA HIS A 297 -11.53 -2.77 -21.42
C HIS A 297 -10.37 -1.88 -21.87
N GLU A 298 -10.54 -0.55 -21.79
CA GLU A 298 -9.54 0.42 -22.24
C GLU A 298 -8.26 0.32 -21.43
N TRP A 299 -8.36 0.40 -20.10
CA TRP A 299 -7.16 0.38 -19.26
C TRP A 299 -6.55 -1.01 -19.16
N THR A 300 -7.32 -2.09 -19.33
CA THR A 300 -6.75 -3.45 -19.41
C THR A 300 -5.90 -3.61 -20.68
N LYS A 301 -6.32 -3.03 -21.82
CA LYS A 301 -5.48 -2.96 -23.02
C LYS A 301 -4.20 -2.15 -22.79
N GLN A 302 -4.31 -1.02 -22.09
CA GLN A 302 -3.13 -0.22 -21.71
C GLN A 302 -2.17 -1.03 -20.84
N ALA A 303 -2.67 -1.76 -19.84
CA ALA A 303 -1.87 -2.64 -18.99
C ALA A 303 -1.13 -3.71 -19.80
N LYS A 304 -1.80 -4.33 -20.79
CA LYS A 304 -1.16 -5.29 -21.70
C LYS A 304 -0.09 -4.65 -22.57
N SER A 305 -0.37 -3.46 -23.12
CA SER A 305 0.60 -2.72 -23.93
C SER A 305 1.85 -2.40 -23.11
N PHE A 306 1.66 -1.86 -21.90
CA PHE A 306 2.73 -1.56 -20.95
C PHE A 306 3.59 -2.79 -20.63
N ALA A 307 2.96 -3.95 -20.44
CA ALA A 307 3.65 -5.21 -20.21
C ALA A 307 4.42 -5.74 -21.44
N LYS A 308 3.94 -5.47 -22.66
CA LYS A 308 4.58 -5.91 -23.91
C LYS A 308 5.82 -5.09 -24.28
N THR A 309 5.86 -3.81 -23.94
CA THR A 309 7.07 -2.97 -24.14
C THR A 309 8.32 -3.58 -23.49
N ASN A 310 8.13 -4.40 -22.45
CA ASN A 310 9.20 -5.12 -21.79
C ASN A 310 9.77 -6.30 -22.63
N SER A 311 8.89 -7.07 -23.29
CA SER A 311 9.30 -8.30 -23.99
C SER A 311 10.11 -8.03 -25.25
N GLU A 312 9.89 -6.89 -25.90
CA GLU A 312 10.63 -6.53 -27.11
C GLU A 312 12.06 -6.08 -26.81
N SER A 313 12.33 -5.58 -25.60
CA SER A 313 13.63 -5.03 -25.24
C SER A 313 14.66 -6.09 -24.81
N LEU A 314 14.23 -7.30 -24.47
CA LEU A 314 15.10 -8.30 -23.83
C LEU A 314 14.93 -9.69 -24.46
N CYS A 315 15.68 -9.96 -25.54
CA CYS A 315 15.98 -11.32 -25.98
C CYS A 315 17.05 -11.94 -25.07
N PHE A 316 16.72 -12.24 -23.82
CA PHE A 316 17.60 -13.09 -23.03
C PHE A 316 17.43 -14.53 -23.53
N ASP A 317 18.44 -15.04 -24.25
CA ASP A 317 18.69 -16.46 -24.49
C ASP A 317 18.99 -17.18 -23.16
N SER A 318 18.03 -17.13 -22.26
CA SER A 318 18.07 -17.84 -21.00
C SER A 318 17.79 -19.29 -21.34
N GLY A 319 18.86 -20.05 -21.60
CA GLY A 319 18.86 -21.50 -21.85
C GLY A 319 18.29 -22.36 -20.72
N ALA A 320 17.56 -21.77 -19.77
CA ALA A 320 16.65 -22.46 -18.87
C ALA A 320 15.40 -22.84 -19.67
N ALA A 321 15.48 -24.01 -20.29
CA ALA A 321 14.44 -24.69 -21.05
C ALA A 321 13.01 -24.24 -20.70
N ALA A 322 12.38 -23.59 -21.67
CA ALA A 322 10.96 -23.27 -21.78
C ALA A 322 10.05 -24.51 -21.81
N SER A 323 10.26 -25.43 -20.87
CA SER A 323 9.45 -26.63 -20.70
C SER A 323 8.17 -26.26 -19.95
N GLY A 324 7.20 -25.71 -20.68
CA GLY A 324 5.86 -25.44 -20.19
C GLY A 324 5.43 -23.98 -20.21
N SER A 325 5.91 -23.19 -21.19
CA SER A 325 5.29 -21.91 -21.58
C SER A 325 3.89 -22.17 -22.13
N GLU A 326 2.97 -22.57 -21.26
CA GLU A 326 1.56 -22.52 -21.57
C GLU A 326 1.23 -21.04 -21.75
N ASP A 327 0.85 -20.67 -22.97
CA ASP A 327 0.62 -19.28 -23.34
C ASP A 327 -0.34 -18.64 -22.34
N ILE A 328 0.12 -17.58 -21.67
CA ILE A 328 -0.72 -16.82 -20.76
C ILE A 328 -1.85 -16.23 -21.59
N THR A 329 -3.02 -16.84 -21.44
CA THR A 329 -4.17 -16.48 -22.24
C THR A 329 -4.67 -15.08 -21.87
N ASP A 330 -5.15 -14.36 -22.88
CA ASP A 330 -5.77 -13.05 -22.70
C ASP A 330 -6.93 -13.08 -21.70
N ALA A 331 -7.65 -14.21 -21.65
CA ALA A 331 -8.73 -14.47 -20.69
C ALA A 331 -8.22 -14.53 -19.24
N SER A 332 -7.04 -15.13 -19.01
CA SER A 332 -6.44 -15.21 -17.67
C SER A 332 -6.03 -13.83 -17.15
N LEU A 333 -5.44 -13.01 -18.01
CA LEU A 333 -5.07 -11.62 -17.67
C LEU A 333 -6.30 -10.75 -17.41
N PHE A 334 -7.35 -10.90 -18.21
CA PHE A 334 -8.62 -10.21 -18.01
C PHE A 334 -9.29 -10.63 -16.70
N GLY A 335 -9.32 -11.94 -16.41
CA GLY A 335 -9.86 -12.49 -15.17
C GLY A 335 -9.11 -12.02 -13.92
N LEU A 336 -7.78 -11.88 -13.99
CA LEU A 336 -6.97 -11.25 -12.95
C LEU A 336 -7.39 -9.80 -12.72
N ALA A 337 -7.47 -9.01 -13.79
CA ALA A 337 -7.84 -7.60 -13.71
C ALA A 337 -9.23 -7.37 -13.12
N ALA A 338 -10.21 -8.19 -13.54
CA ALA A 338 -11.57 -8.13 -13.02
C ALA A 338 -11.61 -8.50 -11.53
N ALA A 339 -10.90 -9.57 -11.15
CA ALA A 339 -10.86 -10.01 -9.76
C ALA A 339 -10.24 -8.96 -8.82
N LEU A 340 -9.13 -8.32 -9.21
CA LEU A 340 -8.52 -7.27 -8.39
C LEU A 340 -9.42 -6.04 -8.24
N LEU A 341 -10.08 -5.61 -9.34
CA LEU A 341 -11.04 -4.50 -9.31
C LEU A 341 -12.23 -4.80 -8.40
N LEU A 342 -12.92 -5.92 -8.65
CA LEU A 342 -14.11 -6.31 -7.90
C LEU A 342 -13.79 -6.57 -6.43
N HIS A 343 -12.64 -7.17 -6.13
CA HIS A 343 -12.18 -7.35 -4.75
C HIS A 343 -12.05 -6.02 -4.02
N ASN A 344 -11.37 -5.04 -4.61
CA ASN A 344 -11.18 -3.74 -3.98
C ASN A 344 -12.52 -2.98 -3.81
N ALA A 345 -13.33 -2.93 -4.87
CA ALA A 345 -14.65 -2.28 -4.83
C ALA A 345 -15.56 -2.90 -3.77
N ALA A 346 -15.70 -4.24 -3.75
CA ALA A 346 -16.53 -4.94 -2.78
C ALA A 346 -15.97 -4.84 -1.36
N ALA A 347 -14.65 -4.88 -1.20
CA ALA A 347 -14.03 -4.75 0.11
C ALA A 347 -14.17 -3.33 0.68
N PHE A 348 -14.04 -2.29 -0.15
CA PHE A 348 -14.31 -0.91 0.23
C PHE A 348 -15.78 -0.71 0.61
N ASP A 349 -16.71 -1.14 -0.24
CA ASP A 349 -18.15 -1.04 0.04
C ASP A 349 -18.51 -1.74 1.36
N ARG A 350 -18.07 -2.99 1.55
CA ARG A 350 -18.39 -3.77 2.75
C ARG A 350 -17.76 -3.21 4.02
N ARG A 351 -16.49 -2.79 3.98
CA ARG A 351 -15.71 -2.42 5.18
C ARG A 351 -15.80 -0.94 5.53
N VAL A 352 -16.08 -0.08 4.56
CA VAL A 352 -16.10 1.37 4.72
C VAL A 352 -17.51 1.89 4.46
N ALA A 353 -18.01 1.84 3.22
CA ALA A 353 -19.25 2.52 2.87
C ALA A 353 -20.48 2.01 3.66
N ARG A 354 -20.69 0.69 3.71
CA ARG A 354 -21.81 0.08 4.45
C ARG A 354 -21.73 0.31 5.95
N LEU A 355 -20.53 0.52 6.51
CA LEU A 355 -20.41 0.83 7.92
C LEU A 355 -21.13 2.14 8.21
N PHE A 356 -20.88 3.18 7.42
CA PHE A 356 -21.51 4.48 7.58
C PHE A 356 -23.00 4.45 7.25
N ASN A 357 -23.41 3.75 6.19
CA ASN A 357 -24.83 3.64 5.84
C ASN A 357 -25.66 2.99 6.94
N ARG A 358 -25.10 2.01 7.68
CA ARG A 358 -25.78 1.40 8.83
C ARG A 358 -25.94 2.38 9.99
N TYR A 359 -24.89 3.13 10.33
CA TYR A 359 -24.93 4.06 11.46
C TYR A 359 -25.82 5.29 11.19
N LEU A 360 -25.93 5.71 9.94
CA LEU A 360 -26.73 6.88 9.57
C LEU A 360 -28.19 6.53 9.24
N GLY A 361 -28.58 5.25 9.33
CA GLY A 361 -29.97 4.80 9.38
C GLY A 361 -30.84 5.13 8.16
N CYS A 362 -30.27 5.53 7.02
CA CYS A 362 -31.01 5.91 5.83
C CYS A 362 -30.17 5.64 4.57
N ASP A 363 -30.86 5.50 3.45
CA ASP A 363 -30.37 5.71 2.10
C ASP A 363 -29.93 7.19 1.98
N TRP A 364 -28.81 7.51 2.64
CA TRP A 364 -28.42 8.87 3.06
C TRP A 364 -28.24 9.81 1.86
N ALA A 365 -27.88 9.26 0.70
CA ALA A 365 -27.80 9.97 -0.56
C ALA A 365 -29.11 10.69 -0.94
N SER A 366 -30.28 10.16 -0.55
CA SER A 366 -31.58 10.79 -0.81
C SER A 366 -31.91 11.95 0.14
N LYS A 367 -31.30 12.01 1.34
CA LYS A 367 -31.65 12.97 2.42
C LYS A 367 -30.55 13.97 2.76
N ALA A 368 -29.30 13.70 2.40
CA ALA A 368 -28.17 14.59 2.69
C ALA A 368 -28.25 15.93 1.94
N CYS A 369 -28.90 15.95 0.77
CA CYS A 369 -29.20 17.18 0.03
C CYS A 369 -30.06 18.16 0.84
N ASP A 370 -30.95 17.67 1.70
CA ASP A 370 -31.86 18.51 2.49
C ASP A 370 -31.29 18.95 3.84
N MET A 371 -30.22 18.30 4.34
CA MET A 371 -29.57 18.68 5.60
C MET A 371 -28.42 19.67 5.42
N CYS A 372 -27.74 19.68 4.26
CA CYS A 372 -26.69 20.66 3.96
C CYS A 372 -27.22 22.07 3.65
N SER A 373 -28.53 22.24 3.45
CA SER A 373 -29.17 23.56 3.34
C SER A 373 -29.47 24.21 4.69
N TYR A 374 -29.21 23.51 5.81
CA TYR A 374 -29.46 23.99 7.18
C TYR A 374 -28.20 24.11 8.06
N VAL A 375 -27.00 24.01 7.47
CA VAL A 375 -25.70 24.30 8.10
C VAL A 375 -24.97 25.31 7.23
#